data_AF-A0A939AJF6-F1
#
_entry.id   AF-A0A939AJF6-F1
#
_cell.length_a   1.000
_cell.length_b   1.000
_cell.length_c   1.000
_cell.angle_alpha   90.00
_cell.angle_beta   90.00
_cell.angle_gamma   90.00
#
_symmetry.space_group_name_H-M   'P 1'
#
loop_
_entity.id
_entity.type
_entity.pdbx_description
1 polymer ?
#
loop_
_entity_poly.entity_id
_entity_poly.type
_entity_poly.pdbx_seq_one_letter_code
_entity_poly.pdbx_strand_id
1 'polypeptide(L)'
;MAKEFHYKWVWELASTPEALWPLVSDTNRFNRDTGLPPMQLLGIENRVKLVKFKLPLVNVVWEEEPFEWTYPYRFGILRRYRTGPLLEMRVDCRLERLEPAGTRLTYEVWVKARNILGMIAIPLAIGIVSAKRFGDAFKMYDRIASRGDQLLLVATGRNLSLAGHNRYKLLSEELSLQGADAATLDRLYEYLHRADDLSIQRMRPYALADGWGLSRRTVLETFLKATRTGLLDMYWDLLCPECRGVAADHARLGDIRAEAHCSTCQIDFNANFDHNVEVIFRPNPSVRVVDAAVEFCVGSPQRQPHILFSLMVPPREELPISTLLGAGRYRLSASGVQGSQMLSAVANAPERVDFHADALGWKNEVMDIGLAPTIRLINHTDFTQTFQFNWSARSGQIRRRLRQM
;
A
#
# COMPACT_ATOMS: atom_id res chain seq x y z
N MET A 1 -10.05 35.68 -2.52
CA MET A 1 -10.06 34.29 -1.98
C MET A 1 -9.54 33.35 -3.05
N ALA A 2 -8.76 32.34 -2.69
CA ALA A 2 -8.32 31.33 -3.65
C ALA A 2 -9.53 30.58 -4.21
N LYS A 3 -9.58 30.38 -5.54
CA LYS A 3 -10.67 29.64 -6.18
C LYS A 3 -10.53 28.15 -5.85
N GLU A 4 -11.59 27.57 -5.32
CA GLU A 4 -11.71 26.13 -5.09
C GLU A 4 -12.47 25.46 -6.23
N PHE A 5 -11.99 24.31 -6.66
CA PHE A 5 -12.64 23.43 -7.62
C PHE A 5 -13.02 22.14 -6.90
N HIS A 6 -14.23 21.63 -7.15
CA HIS A 6 -14.70 20.36 -6.62
C HIS A 6 -15.10 19.46 -7.79
N TYR A 7 -14.57 18.25 -7.79
CA TYR A 7 -14.93 17.19 -8.73
C TYR A 7 -15.43 15.99 -7.95
N LYS A 8 -16.52 15.39 -8.43
CA LYS A 8 -17.08 14.15 -7.92
C LYS A 8 -17.32 13.22 -9.09
N TRP A 9 -16.72 12.03 -9.03
CA TRP A 9 -16.93 10.98 -10.01
C TRP A 9 -17.47 9.74 -9.31
N VAL A 10 -18.37 9.04 -9.99
CA VAL A 10 -19.04 7.84 -9.48
C VAL A 10 -18.94 6.75 -10.54
N TRP A 11 -18.52 5.57 -10.11
CA TRP A 11 -18.48 4.36 -10.95
C TRP A 11 -19.16 3.21 -10.23
N GLU A 12 -19.98 2.47 -10.96
CA GLU A 12 -20.56 1.22 -10.48
C GLU A 12 -19.72 0.06 -11.03
N LEU A 13 -19.24 -0.78 -10.12
CA LEU A 13 -18.29 -1.86 -10.36
C LEU A 13 -18.91 -3.19 -9.91
N ALA A 14 -18.58 -4.29 -10.59
CA ALA A 14 -19.20 -5.59 -10.35
C ALA A 14 -18.68 -6.28 -9.08
N SER A 15 -17.43 -6.02 -8.70
CA SER A 15 -16.76 -6.64 -7.56
C SER A 15 -17.20 -6.03 -6.22
N THR A 16 -17.05 -6.79 -5.14
CA THR A 16 -17.36 -6.32 -3.78
C THR A 16 -16.33 -5.30 -3.27
N PRO A 17 -16.66 -4.49 -2.24
CA PRO A 17 -15.70 -3.55 -1.66
C PRO A 17 -14.42 -4.24 -1.16
N GLU A 18 -14.54 -5.42 -0.55
CA GLU A 18 -13.41 -6.18 -0.02
C GLU A 18 -12.48 -6.69 -1.12
N ALA A 19 -13.04 -7.12 -2.26
CA ALA A 19 -12.26 -7.59 -3.40
C ALA A 19 -11.57 -6.42 -4.14
N LEU A 20 -12.20 -5.25 -4.17
CA LEU A 20 -11.64 -4.04 -4.79
C LEU A 20 -10.62 -3.34 -3.90
N TRP A 21 -10.81 -3.38 -2.57
CA TRP A 21 -10.02 -2.60 -1.63
C TRP A 21 -8.51 -2.78 -1.82
N PRO A 22 -7.95 -3.99 -1.98
CA PRO A 22 -6.52 -4.16 -2.19
C PRO A 22 -5.95 -3.49 -3.42
N LEU A 23 -6.80 -3.14 -4.39
CA LEU A 23 -6.41 -2.49 -5.63
C LEU A 23 -6.66 -0.98 -5.56
N VAL A 24 -7.84 -0.61 -5.07
CA VAL A 24 -8.30 0.79 -4.98
C VAL A 24 -7.53 1.57 -3.91
N SER A 25 -7.18 0.92 -2.80
CA SER A 25 -6.42 1.54 -1.71
C SER A 25 -4.91 1.49 -1.90
N ASP A 26 -4.40 0.80 -2.93
CA ASP A 26 -2.99 0.88 -3.30
C ASP A 26 -2.73 2.17 -4.08
N THR A 27 -2.66 3.29 -3.35
CA THR A 27 -2.48 4.61 -3.96
C THR A 27 -1.11 4.76 -4.63
N ASN A 28 -0.13 3.90 -4.29
CA ASN A 28 1.16 3.86 -4.96
C ASN A 28 1.02 3.29 -6.38
N ARG A 29 0.33 2.15 -6.53
CA ARG A 29 -0.01 1.59 -7.85
C ARG A 29 -0.98 2.50 -8.61
N PHE A 30 -2.02 2.99 -7.96
CA PHE A 30 -3.03 3.85 -8.61
C PHE A 30 -2.41 5.12 -9.18
N ASN A 31 -1.52 5.79 -8.46
CA ASN A 31 -0.83 6.97 -8.96
C ASN A 31 0.01 6.66 -10.22
N ARG A 32 0.70 5.51 -10.25
CA ARG A 32 1.41 5.03 -11.44
C ARG A 32 0.45 4.79 -12.60
N ASP A 33 -0.60 4.00 -12.39
CA ASP A 33 -1.53 3.57 -13.45
C ASP A 33 -2.32 4.74 -14.03
N THR A 34 -2.49 5.80 -13.26
CA THR A 34 -3.11 7.07 -13.69
C THR A 34 -2.10 8.06 -14.26
N GLY A 35 -0.84 7.66 -14.39
CA GLY A 35 0.23 8.39 -15.07
C GLY A 35 0.73 9.61 -14.33
N LEU A 36 0.68 9.60 -12.99
CA LEU A 36 1.42 10.56 -12.17
C LEU A 36 2.92 10.26 -12.20
N PRO A 37 3.79 11.29 -12.10
CA PRO A 37 5.22 11.07 -12.02
C PRO A 37 5.61 10.38 -10.70
N PRO A 38 6.76 9.70 -10.64
CA PRO A 38 7.34 9.26 -9.38
C PRO A 38 7.56 10.44 -8.42
N MET A 39 7.37 10.21 -7.13
CA MET A 39 7.68 11.17 -6.07
C MET A 39 9.06 10.93 -5.47
N GLN A 40 9.52 11.92 -4.72
CA GLN A 40 10.65 11.82 -3.80
C GLN A 40 10.18 12.22 -2.40
N LEU A 41 10.41 11.36 -1.42
CA LEU A 41 10.21 11.70 -0.01
C LEU A 41 11.40 12.55 0.47
N LEU A 42 11.14 13.78 0.89
CA LEU A 42 12.16 14.71 1.40
C LEU A 42 12.34 14.62 2.91
N GLY A 43 11.32 14.17 3.64
CA GLY A 43 11.37 14.03 5.08
C GLY A 43 9.98 13.73 5.67
N ILE A 44 9.96 13.36 6.94
CA ILE A 44 8.74 13.14 7.72
C ILE A 44 8.92 13.82 9.07
N GLU A 45 7.97 14.67 9.43
CA GLU A 45 7.96 15.39 10.71
C GLU A 45 6.54 15.31 11.28
N ASN A 46 6.40 14.86 12.53
CA ASN A 46 5.10 14.70 13.19
C ASN A 46 4.07 13.94 12.33
N ARG A 47 4.50 12.89 11.63
CA ARG A 47 3.72 12.05 10.68
C ARG A 47 3.27 12.74 9.40
N VAL A 48 3.56 14.03 9.24
CA VAL A 48 3.38 14.77 8.00
C VAL A 48 4.57 14.50 7.09
N LYS A 49 4.31 14.07 5.86
CA LYS A 49 5.37 13.74 4.89
C LYS A 49 5.61 14.93 3.99
N LEU A 50 6.86 15.37 3.89
CA LEU A 50 7.26 16.35 2.89
C LEU A 50 7.64 15.61 1.60
N VAL A 51 6.86 15.81 0.54
CA VAL A 51 6.96 15.06 -0.70
C VAL A 51 7.17 16.00 -1.87
N LYS A 52 7.92 15.55 -2.87
CA LYS A 52 8.23 16.30 -4.09
C LYS A 52 7.86 15.50 -5.34
N PHE A 53 7.25 16.18 -6.31
CA PHE A 53 7.16 15.75 -7.70
C PHE A 53 8.07 16.61 -8.57
N LYS A 54 8.63 15.99 -9.61
CA LYS A 54 9.32 16.69 -10.69
C LYS A 54 8.43 16.69 -11.92
N LEU A 55 7.87 17.84 -12.25
CA LEU A 55 7.23 18.07 -13.54
C LEU A 55 8.16 18.88 -14.44
N PRO A 56 8.02 18.80 -15.78
CA PRO A 56 8.68 19.73 -16.67
C PRO A 56 8.35 21.18 -16.25
N LEU A 57 9.38 22.00 -16.05
CA LEU A 57 9.29 23.44 -15.73
C LEU A 57 8.73 23.83 -14.35
N VAL A 58 8.16 22.90 -13.57
CA VAL A 58 7.56 23.22 -12.26
C VAL A 58 7.99 22.22 -11.19
N ASN A 59 8.53 22.74 -10.09
CA ASN A 59 8.77 21.97 -8.87
C ASN A 59 7.51 22.00 -8.00
N VAL A 60 6.96 20.83 -7.73
CA VAL A 60 5.79 20.69 -6.85
C VAL A 60 6.24 20.01 -5.57
N VAL A 61 6.11 20.72 -4.45
CA VAL A 61 6.46 20.24 -3.11
C VAL A 61 5.24 20.42 -2.23
N TRP A 62 4.86 19.38 -1.49
CA TRP A 62 3.73 19.44 -0.58
C TRP A 62 3.99 18.68 0.72
N GLU A 63 3.27 19.09 1.75
CA GLU A 63 3.06 18.36 2.98
C GLU A 63 1.85 17.44 2.78
N GLU A 64 2.04 16.16 3.06
CA GLU A 64 1.01 15.14 3.03
C GLU A 64 0.64 14.76 4.45
N GLU A 65 -0.59 15.10 4.84
CA GLU A 65 -1.14 14.69 6.13
C GLU A 65 -1.29 13.15 6.18
N PRO A 66 -1.35 12.55 7.38
CA PRO A 66 -1.65 11.13 7.53
C PRO A 66 -2.92 10.75 6.75
N PHE A 67 -2.87 9.62 6.06
CA PHE A 67 -4.09 9.07 5.46
C PHE A 67 -5.07 8.71 6.57
N GLU A 68 -6.35 8.97 6.29
CA GLU A 68 -7.44 8.42 7.08
C GLU A 68 -8.10 7.31 6.28
N TRP A 69 -8.40 6.17 6.90
CA TRP A 69 -9.12 5.11 6.23
C TRP A 69 -9.91 4.24 7.18
N THR A 70 -10.92 3.59 6.60
CA THR A 70 -11.69 2.50 7.19
C THR A 70 -11.80 1.42 6.13
N TYR A 71 -11.15 0.28 6.36
CA TYR A 71 -11.27 -0.90 5.53
C TYR A 71 -12.72 -1.44 5.55
N PRO A 72 -13.28 -1.87 4.42
CA PRO A 72 -12.86 -1.67 3.02
C PRO A 72 -13.55 -0.46 2.35
N TYR A 73 -14.08 0.48 3.13
CA TYR A 73 -15.11 1.42 2.67
C TYR A 73 -14.60 2.80 2.29
N ARG A 74 -13.51 3.29 2.88
CA ARG A 74 -13.10 4.68 2.65
C ARG A 74 -11.63 4.91 2.90
N PHE A 75 -10.99 5.72 2.06
CA PHE A 75 -9.76 6.43 2.44
C PHE A 75 -9.83 7.89 2.02
N GLY A 76 -9.09 8.73 2.73
CA GLY A 76 -8.97 10.15 2.46
C GLY A 76 -7.56 10.67 2.76
N ILE A 77 -7.21 11.77 2.10
CA ILE A 77 -5.93 12.43 2.28
C ILE A 77 -6.06 13.94 2.05
N LEU A 78 -5.28 14.70 2.83
CA LEU A 78 -5.09 16.12 2.65
C LEU A 78 -3.64 16.42 2.28
N ARG A 79 -3.45 17.26 1.27
CA ARG A 79 -2.15 17.73 0.82
C ARG A 79 -2.12 19.26 0.84
N ARG A 80 -1.13 19.82 1.53
CA ARG A 80 -0.86 21.26 1.60
C ARG A 80 0.38 21.57 0.79
N TYR A 81 0.22 22.28 -0.32
CA TYR A 81 1.32 22.53 -1.25
C TYR A 81 2.16 23.70 -0.72
N ARG A 82 3.48 23.51 -0.67
CA ARG A 82 4.45 24.59 -0.43
C ARG A 82 4.78 25.31 -1.73
N THR A 83 4.96 24.56 -2.82
CA THR A 83 5.28 25.10 -4.15
C THR A 83 4.40 24.47 -5.24
N GLY A 84 4.28 25.16 -6.37
CA GLY A 84 3.51 24.70 -7.52
C GLY A 84 2.17 25.42 -7.68
N PRO A 85 1.31 24.94 -8.61
CA PRO A 85 0.09 25.65 -8.99
C PRO A 85 -1.08 25.51 -7.99
N LEU A 86 -0.94 24.62 -7.01
CA LEU A 86 -1.95 24.33 -6.01
C LEU A 86 -1.57 24.95 -4.65
N LEU A 87 -2.59 25.25 -3.84
CA LEU A 87 -2.46 25.56 -2.42
C LEU A 87 -2.79 24.34 -1.57
N GLU A 88 -3.88 23.66 -1.91
CA GLU A 88 -4.41 22.55 -1.14
C GLU A 88 -5.12 21.57 -2.07
N MET A 89 -5.02 20.27 -1.78
CA MET A 89 -5.81 19.22 -2.40
C MET A 89 -6.32 18.28 -1.32
N ARG A 90 -7.63 18.01 -1.33
CA ARG A 90 -8.26 16.98 -0.52
C ARG A 90 -8.85 15.93 -1.45
N VAL A 91 -8.62 14.66 -1.11
CA VAL A 91 -9.15 13.51 -1.84
C VAL A 91 -9.92 12.64 -0.87
N ASP A 92 -11.06 12.13 -1.32
CA ASP A 92 -11.88 11.16 -0.59
C ASP A 92 -12.36 10.09 -1.57
N CYS A 93 -12.06 8.82 -1.27
CA CYS A 93 -12.50 7.67 -2.04
C CYS A 93 -13.41 6.82 -1.14
N ARG A 94 -14.63 6.53 -1.59
CA ARG A 94 -15.62 5.72 -0.87
C ARG A 94 -16.08 4.55 -1.72
N LEU A 95 -16.23 3.40 -1.09
CA LEU A 95 -16.77 2.18 -1.67
C LEU A 95 -18.03 1.82 -0.90
N GLU A 96 -19.18 1.98 -1.54
CA GLU A 96 -20.48 1.61 -1.00
C GLU A 96 -20.91 0.28 -1.62
N ARG A 97 -21.31 -0.69 -0.79
CA ARG A 97 -21.84 -1.96 -1.28
C ARG A 97 -23.18 -1.74 -1.98
N LEU A 98 -23.36 -2.31 -3.17
CA LEU A 98 -24.65 -2.35 -3.88
C LEU A 98 -25.34 -3.70 -3.66
N GLU A 99 -26.68 -3.68 -3.65
CA GLU A 99 -27.52 -4.89 -3.66
C GLU A 99 -28.02 -5.18 -5.08
N PRO A 100 -28.08 -6.45 -5.53
CA PRO A 100 -27.71 -7.68 -4.81
C PRO A 100 -26.20 -7.97 -4.80
N ALA A 101 -25.40 -7.30 -5.62
CA ALA A 101 -23.94 -7.40 -5.63
C ALA A 101 -23.30 -6.16 -6.28
N GLY A 102 -22.03 -5.91 -5.97
CA GLY A 102 -21.20 -4.86 -6.58
C GLY A 102 -20.84 -3.73 -5.62
N THR A 103 -20.20 -2.70 -6.17
CA THR A 103 -19.69 -1.54 -5.44
C THR A 103 -19.96 -0.26 -6.21
N ARG A 104 -20.51 0.75 -5.54
CA ARG A 104 -20.47 2.14 -6.01
C ARG A 104 -19.23 2.81 -5.45
N LEU A 105 -18.27 3.07 -6.32
CA LEU A 105 -17.07 3.83 -5.99
C LEU A 105 -17.32 5.31 -6.25
N THR A 106 -17.24 6.13 -5.21
CA THR A 106 -17.28 7.59 -5.30
C THR A 106 -15.89 8.15 -5.02
N TYR A 107 -15.36 8.95 -5.94
CA TYR A 107 -14.07 9.62 -5.79
C TYR A 107 -14.26 11.13 -5.89
N GLU A 108 -13.95 11.84 -4.81
CA GLU A 108 -14.09 13.27 -4.72
C GLU A 108 -12.73 13.95 -4.55
N VAL A 109 -12.57 15.08 -5.23
CA VAL A 109 -11.36 15.90 -5.17
C VAL A 109 -11.76 17.36 -4.99
N TRP A 110 -11.22 17.99 -3.96
CA TRP A 110 -11.30 19.45 -3.74
C TRP A 110 -9.91 20.03 -3.92
N VAL A 111 -9.79 21.08 -4.72
CA VAL A 111 -8.49 21.69 -5.07
C VAL A 111 -8.58 23.20 -5.01
N LYS A 112 -7.71 23.81 -4.21
CA LYS A 112 -7.55 25.27 -4.15
C LYS A 112 -6.40 25.70 -5.04
N ALA A 113 -6.70 26.55 -6.03
CA ALA A 113 -5.69 27.09 -6.94
C ALA A 113 -4.82 28.15 -6.25
N ARG A 114 -3.50 28.10 -6.47
CA ARG A 114 -2.58 29.16 -5.98
C ARG A 114 -2.58 30.39 -6.86
N ASN A 115 -2.58 30.18 -8.17
CA ASN A 115 -2.33 31.22 -9.16
C ASN A 115 -3.15 30.96 -10.43
N ILE A 116 -3.04 31.87 -11.40
CA ILE A 116 -3.74 31.78 -12.69
C ILE A 116 -3.38 30.48 -13.42
N LEU A 117 -2.12 30.03 -13.35
CA LEU A 117 -1.71 28.74 -13.89
C LEU A 117 -2.52 27.59 -13.28
N GLY A 118 -2.72 27.58 -11.96
CA GLY A 118 -3.60 26.62 -11.29
C GLY A 118 -5.06 26.70 -11.73
N MET A 119 -5.60 27.92 -11.92
CA MET A 119 -6.98 28.10 -12.38
C MET A 119 -7.24 27.50 -13.77
N ILE A 120 -6.22 27.41 -14.62
CA ILE A 120 -6.29 26.80 -15.96
C ILE A 120 -5.94 25.30 -15.91
N ALA A 121 -4.86 24.95 -15.20
CA ALA A 121 -4.35 23.59 -15.15
C ALA A 121 -5.30 22.63 -14.43
N ILE A 122 -5.99 23.07 -13.37
CA ILE A 122 -6.87 22.20 -12.56
C ILE A 122 -8.04 21.63 -13.40
N PRO A 123 -8.85 22.45 -14.11
CA PRO A 123 -9.92 21.92 -14.95
C PRO A 123 -9.44 20.94 -16.03
N LEU A 124 -8.30 21.23 -16.66
CA LEU A 124 -7.78 20.40 -17.75
C LEU A 124 -7.17 19.09 -17.22
N ALA A 125 -6.25 19.17 -16.26
CA ALA A 125 -5.51 18.02 -15.77
C ALA A 125 -6.34 17.14 -14.82
N ILE A 126 -7.10 17.76 -13.90
CA ILE A 126 -7.89 17.03 -12.90
C ILE A 126 -9.29 16.76 -13.45
N GLY A 127 -9.97 17.80 -13.94
CA GLY A 127 -11.36 17.68 -14.41
C GLY A 127 -11.54 16.77 -15.63
N ILE A 128 -10.60 16.78 -16.58
CA ILE A 128 -10.72 16.01 -17.84
C ILE A 128 -9.77 14.81 -17.85
N VAL A 129 -8.46 15.03 -17.74
CA VAL A 129 -7.46 13.96 -17.92
C VAL A 129 -7.55 12.92 -16.79
N SER A 130 -7.55 13.38 -15.53
CA SER A 130 -7.60 12.48 -14.37
C SER A 130 -8.92 11.72 -14.30
N ALA A 131 -10.05 12.38 -14.57
CA ALA A 131 -11.37 11.73 -14.62
C ALA A 131 -11.38 10.49 -15.53
N LYS A 132 -10.86 10.61 -16.76
CA LYS A 132 -10.77 9.49 -17.69
C LYS A 132 -9.83 8.40 -17.17
N ARG A 133 -8.61 8.76 -16.76
CA ARG A 133 -7.61 7.78 -16.29
C ARG A 133 -8.05 7.04 -15.03
N PHE A 134 -8.73 7.73 -14.12
CA PHE A 134 -9.28 7.11 -12.90
C PHE A 134 -10.36 6.10 -13.25
N GLY A 135 -11.27 6.45 -14.15
CA GLY A 135 -12.29 5.53 -14.65
C GLY A 135 -11.70 4.29 -15.34
N ASP A 136 -10.68 4.47 -16.17
CA ASP A 136 -9.98 3.37 -16.85
C ASP A 136 -9.25 2.45 -15.84
N ALA A 137 -8.59 3.04 -14.83
CA ALA A 137 -7.92 2.30 -13.77
C ALA A 137 -8.91 1.51 -12.90
N PHE A 138 -10.01 2.10 -12.44
CA PHE A 138 -11.00 1.40 -11.63
C PHE A 138 -11.72 0.28 -12.38
N LYS A 139 -12.02 0.46 -13.67
CA LYS A 139 -12.54 -0.62 -14.53
C LYS A 139 -11.53 -1.74 -14.74
N MET A 140 -10.24 -1.41 -14.80
CA MET A 140 -9.18 -2.42 -14.83
C MET A 140 -9.11 -3.19 -13.51
N TYR A 141 -9.17 -2.51 -12.38
CA TYR A 141 -9.17 -3.13 -11.05
C TYR A 141 -10.39 -4.02 -10.83
N ASP A 142 -11.58 -3.61 -11.29
CA ASP A 142 -12.79 -4.44 -11.23
C ASP A 142 -12.67 -5.72 -12.06
N ARG A 143 -12.06 -5.65 -13.25
CA ARG A 143 -11.76 -6.85 -14.05
C ARG A 143 -10.76 -7.78 -13.37
N ILE A 144 -9.78 -7.23 -12.66
CA ILE A 144 -8.80 -8.01 -11.89
C ILE A 144 -9.49 -8.71 -10.71
N ALA A 145 -10.26 -7.96 -9.93
CA ALA A 145 -10.96 -8.46 -8.76
C ALA A 145 -12.00 -9.55 -9.13
N SER A 146 -12.76 -9.35 -10.20
CA SER A 146 -13.79 -10.31 -10.64
C SER A 146 -13.23 -11.59 -11.26
N ARG A 147 -12.06 -11.55 -11.89
CA ARG A 147 -11.46 -12.73 -12.59
C ARG A 147 -10.37 -13.42 -11.79
N GLY A 148 -9.91 -12.84 -10.68
CA GLY A 148 -8.75 -13.32 -9.92
C GLY A 148 -7.43 -13.27 -10.73
N ASP A 149 -7.40 -12.50 -11.81
CA ASP A 149 -6.31 -12.52 -12.77
C ASP A 149 -5.14 -11.62 -12.31
N GLN A 150 -4.23 -12.21 -11.53
CA GLN A 150 -3.04 -11.51 -11.04
C GLN A 150 -2.08 -11.10 -12.17
N LEU A 151 -2.18 -11.69 -13.38
CA LEU A 151 -1.31 -11.32 -14.51
C LEU A 151 -1.64 -9.90 -15.03
N LEU A 152 -2.90 -9.46 -14.90
CA LEU A 152 -3.33 -8.11 -15.28
C LEU A 152 -2.76 -7.03 -14.35
N LEU A 153 -2.45 -7.33 -13.09
CA LEU A 153 -1.79 -6.38 -12.17
C LEU A 153 -0.38 -6.00 -12.61
N VAL A 154 0.21 -6.82 -13.47
CA VAL A 154 1.63 -6.81 -13.81
C VAL A 154 1.82 -6.39 -15.27
N ALA A 155 0.89 -6.72 -16.15
CA ALA A 155 1.08 -6.62 -17.59
C ALA A 155 1.02 -5.16 -18.10
N THR A 156 2.18 -4.59 -18.41
CA THR A 156 2.31 -3.37 -19.22
C THR A 156 3.30 -3.60 -20.35
N GLY A 157 2.79 -3.61 -21.60
CA GLY A 157 3.65 -3.58 -22.80
C GLY A 157 4.75 -4.66 -22.85
N ARG A 158 5.81 -4.34 -23.60
CA ARG A 158 7.03 -5.13 -23.76
C ARG A 158 8.19 -4.35 -23.15
N ASN A 159 8.58 -4.68 -21.93
CA ASN A 159 9.59 -3.94 -21.16
C ASN A 159 10.99 -4.57 -21.21
N LEU A 160 11.11 -5.79 -21.74
CA LEU A 160 12.42 -6.41 -21.97
C LEU A 160 12.94 -6.04 -23.36
N SER A 161 14.16 -5.50 -23.41
CA SER A 161 14.84 -5.15 -24.67
C SER A 161 15.24 -6.40 -25.45
N LEU A 162 15.59 -6.24 -26.74
CA LEU A 162 16.09 -7.37 -27.55
C LEU A 162 17.39 -7.96 -26.95
N ALA A 163 18.28 -7.11 -26.45
CA ALA A 163 19.49 -7.55 -25.75
C ALA A 163 19.15 -8.31 -24.47
N GLY A 164 18.19 -7.81 -23.69
CA GLY A 164 17.69 -8.49 -22.48
C GLY A 164 17.05 -9.84 -22.78
N HIS A 165 16.30 -9.96 -23.88
CA HIS A 165 15.72 -11.22 -24.35
C HIS A 165 16.81 -12.24 -24.70
N ASN A 166 17.81 -11.83 -25.49
CA ASN A 166 18.93 -12.71 -25.85
C ASN A 166 19.74 -13.14 -24.62
N ARG A 167 19.98 -12.21 -23.69
CA ARG A 167 20.67 -12.49 -22.43
C ARG A 167 19.88 -13.47 -21.57
N TYR A 168 18.57 -13.26 -21.45
CA TYR A 168 17.67 -14.17 -20.74
C TYR A 168 17.74 -15.58 -21.34
N LYS A 169 17.62 -15.69 -22.67
CA LYS A 169 17.63 -16.98 -23.37
C LYS A 169 18.90 -17.77 -23.06
N LEU A 170 20.08 -17.15 -23.23
CA LEU A 170 21.37 -17.78 -22.94
C LEU A 170 21.47 -18.28 -21.48
N LEU A 171 21.08 -17.45 -20.51
CA LEU A 171 21.12 -17.80 -19.09
C LEU A 171 20.06 -18.86 -18.73
N SER A 172 18.91 -18.86 -19.39
CA SER A 172 17.85 -19.84 -19.18
C SER A 172 18.22 -21.24 -19.69
N GLU A 173 18.99 -21.32 -20.79
CA GLU A 173 19.54 -22.58 -21.30
C GLU A 173 20.52 -23.19 -20.29
N GLU A 174 21.43 -22.38 -19.73
CA GLU A 174 22.35 -22.81 -18.67
C GLU A 174 21.60 -23.27 -17.41
N LEU A 175 20.59 -22.50 -16.97
CA LEU A 175 19.76 -22.87 -15.82
C LEU A 175 19.01 -24.19 -16.03
N SER A 176 18.52 -24.42 -17.25
CA SER A 176 17.84 -25.67 -17.62
C SER A 176 18.79 -26.87 -17.50
N LEU A 177 20.05 -26.73 -17.93
CA LEU A 177 21.09 -27.76 -17.76
C LEU A 177 21.41 -28.02 -16.27
N GLN A 178 21.24 -27.03 -15.40
CA GLN A 178 21.38 -27.17 -13.95
C GLN A 178 20.10 -27.68 -13.26
N GLY A 179 19.10 -28.14 -14.02
CA GLY A 179 17.83 -28.67 -13.52
C GLY A 179 16.93 -27.60 -12.89
N ALA A 180 16.96 -26.37 -13.41
CA ALA A 180 15.91 -25.39 -13.12
C ALA A 180 14.59 -25.82 -13.79
N ASP A 181 13.47 -25.48 -13.17
CA ASP A 181 12.15 -25.86 -13.67
C ASP A 181 11.76 -25.01 -14.90
N ALA A 182 11.48 -25.67 -16.02
CA ALA A 182 11.16 -25.01 -17.28
C ALA A 182 9.91 -24.13 -17.19
N ALA A 183 8.86 -24.60 -16.51
CA ALA A 183 7.63 -23.83 -16.33
C ALA A 183 7.89 -22.54 -15.51
N THR A 184 8.74 -22.60 -14.50
CA THR A 184 9.18 -21.43 -13.74
C THR A 184 9.98 -20.46 -14.59
N LEU A 185 10.90 -20.95 -15.44
CA LEU A 185 11.65 -20.10 -16.36
C LEU A 185 10.73 -19.44 -17.39
N ASP A 186 9.73 -20.12 -17.92
CA ASP A 186 8.77 -19.50 -18.84
C ASP A 186 7.96 -18.40 -18.15
N ARG A 187 7.49 -18.65 -16.92
CA ARG A 187 6.77 -17.65 -16.13
C ARG A 187 7.64 -16.46 -15.75
N LEU A 188 8.91 -16.71 -15.39
CA LEU A 188 9.86 -15.65 -15.09
C LEU A 188 10.14 -14.80 -16.33
N TYR A 189 10.32 -15.41 -17.50
CA TYR A 189 10.48 -14.68 -18.77
C TYR A 189 9.29 -13.75 -19.04
N GLU A 190 8.08 -14.30 -19.00
CA GLU A 190 6.85 -13.53 -19.23
C GLU A 190 6.70 -12.39 -18.21
N TYR A 191 7.07 -12.64 -16.96
CA TYR A 191 7.07 -11.62 -15.92
C TYR A 191 8.10 -10.52 -16.20
N LEU A 192 9.36 -10.86 -16.49
CA LEU A 192 10.39 -9.88 -16.86
C LEU A 192 10.04 -9.11 -18.15
N HIS A 193 9.28 -9.72 -19.05
CA HIS A 193 8.86 -9.11 -20.30
C HIS A 193 7.70 -8.13 -20.13
N ARG A 194 6.72 -8.45 -19.28
CA ARG A 194 5.47 -7.67 -19.16
C ARG A 194 5.36 -6.85 -17.88
N ALA A 195 6.04 -7.22 -16.81
CA ALA A 195 5.97 -6.51 -15.53
C ALA A 195 6.38 -5.06 -15.68
N ASP A 196 5.63 -4.17 -15.04
CA ASP A 196 6.07 -2.80 -14.85
C ASP A 196 7.18 -2.68 -13.80
N ASP A 197 7.84 -1.53 -13.77
CA ASP A 197 8.98 -1.28 -12.88
C ASP A 197 8.60 -1.38 -11.38
N LEU A 198 7.38 -0.98 -11.00
CA LEU A 198 6.91 -1.07 -9.61
C LEU A 198 6.72 -2.55 -9.17
N SER A 199 6.33 -3.42 -10.09
CA SER A 199 6.19 -4.86 -9.83
C SER A 199 7.54 -5.57 -9.74
N ILE A 200 8.43 -5.27 -10.68
CA ILE A 200 9.68 -6.01 -10.86
C ILE A 200 10.80 -5.57 -9.91
N GLN A 201 10.73 -4.36 -9.36
CA GLN A 201 11.71 -3.88 -8.37
C GLN A 201 11.72 -4.68 -7.07
N ARG A 202 10.70 -5.53 -6.82
CA ARG A 202 10.56 -6.31 -5.59
C ARG A 202 9.89 -7.65 -5.83
N MET A 203 10.60 -8.57 -6.49
CA MET A 203 10.06 -9.91 -6.76
C MET A 203 10.16 -10.80 -5.52
N ARG A 204 8.99 -11.22 -5.02
CA ARG A 204 8.86 -12.16 -3.91
C ARG A 204 8.51 -13.55 -4.47
N PRO A 205 9.41 -14.55 -4.41
CA PRO A 205 9.23 -15.81 -5.12
C PRO A 205 7.99 -16.57 -4.67
N TYR A 206 7.63 -16.51 -3.38
CA TYR A 206 6.42 -17.17 -2.89
C TYR A 206 5.13 -16.48 -3.33
N ALA A 207 5.14 -15.16 -3.47
CA ALA A 207 3.97 -14.44 -3.99
C ALA A 207 3.78 -14.76 -5.47
N LEU A 208 4.87 -14.76 -6.25
CA LEU A 208 4.86 -15.13 -7.66
C LEU A 208 4.45 -16.58 -7.87
N ALA A 209 5.02 -17.52 -7.11
CA ALA A 209 4.66 -18.94 -7.18
C ALA A 209 3.16 -19.16 -6.96
N ASP A 210 2.60 -18.51 -5.93
CA ASP A 210 1.18 -18.64 -5.66
C ASP A 210 0.31 -18.05 -6.79
N GLY A 211 0.75 -16.95 -7.43
CA GLY A 211 0.05 -16.34 -8.56
C GLY A 211 0.21 -17.11 -9.88
N TRP A 212 1.31 -17.82 -10.05
CA TRP A 212 1.57 -18.68 -11.21
C TRP A 212 0.97 -20.07 -11.06
N GLY A 213 0.48 -20.43 -9.87
CA GLY A 213 0.02 -21.78 -9.58
C GLY A 213 1.15 -22.82 -9.53
N LEU A 214 2.37 -22.38 -9.20
CA LEU A 214 3.56 -23.23 -9.15
C LEU A 214 3.99 -23.52 -7.69
N SER A 215 4.80 -24.55 -7.50
CA SER A 215 5.37 -24.90 -6.20
C SER A 215 6.27 -23.77 -5.67
N ARG A 216 5.96 -23.26 -4.47
CA ARG A 216 6.78 -22.24 -3.78
C ARG A 216 8.24 -22.63 -3.68
N ARG A 217 8.50 -23.91 -3.36
CA ARG A 217 9.87 -24.43 -3.22
C ARG A 217 10.58 -24.41 -4.58
N THR A 218 9.94 -24.92 -5.62
CA THR A 218 10.50 -24.99 -6.98
C THR A 218 10.82 -23.61 -7.53
N VAL A 219 9.92 -22.64 -7.33
CA VAL A 219 10.15 -21.26 -7.75
C VAL A 219 11.32 -20.63 -6.99
N LEU A 220 11.39 -20.80 -5.66
CA LEU A 220 12.51 -20.29 -4.87
C LEU A 220 13.85 -20.92 -5.28
N GLU A 221 13.90 -22.24 -5.45
CA GLU A 221 15.11 -22.93 -5.90
C GLU A 221 15.58 -22.41 -7.27
N THR A 222 14.65 -22.19 -8.19
CA THR A 222 14.95 -21.65 -9.52
C THR A 222 15.46 -20.20 -9.42
N PHE A 223 14.86 -19.36 -8.58
CA PHE A 223 15.32 -17.99 -8.33
C PHE A 223 16.73 -17.97 -7.73
N LEU A 224 17.03 -18.86 -6.79
CA LEU A 224 18.37 -18.98 -6.19
C LEU A 224 19.43 -19.45 -7.20
N LYS A 225 19.09 -20.41 -8.08
CA LYS A 225 19.97 -20.79 -9.20
C LYS A 225 20.17 -19.61 -10.16
N ALA A 226 19.09 -18.90 -10.50
CA ALA A 226 19.12 -17.72 -11.37
C ALA A 226 19.97 -16.57 -10.79
N THR A 227 20.09 -16.47 -9.47
CA THR A 227 21.04 -15.54 -8.84
C THR A 227 22.49 -15.93 -9.11
N ARG A 228 22.82 -17.22 -9.03
CA ARG A 228 24.19 -17.69 -9.27
C ARG A 228 24.62 -17.54 -10.73
N THR A 229 23.70 -17.72 -11.68
CA THR A 229 23.97 -17.54 -13.11
C THR A 229 23.93 -16.07 -13.55
N GLY A 230 23.58 -15.14 -12.66
CA GLY A 230 23.52 -13.71 -12.95
C GLY A 230 22.30 -13.28 -13.78
N LEU A 231 21.23 -14.07 -13.76
CA LEU A 231 19.93 -13.69 -14.32
C LEU A 231 19.16 -12.77 -13.35
N LEU A 232 19.26 -13.05 -12.05
CA LEU A 232 18.69 -12.27 -10.97
C LEU A 232 19.77 -11.79 -10.00
N ASP A 233 19.50 -10.71 -9.30
CA ASP A 233 20.24 -10.29 -8.11
C ASP A 233 19.33 -10.49 -6.88
N MET A 234 19.91 -10.96 -5.78
CA MET A 234 19.20 -11.22 -4.53
C MET A 234 19.53 -10.13 -3.50
N TYR A 235 18.49 -9.68 -2.79
CA TYR A 235 18.58 -8.64 -1.78
C TYR A 235 17.81 -9.04 -0.52
N TRP A 236 18.12 -8.35 0.57
CA TRP A 236 17.54 -8.56 1.89
C TRP A 236 16.88 -7.28 2.36
N ASP A 237 15.55 -7.29 2.38
CA ASP A 237 14.76 -6.19 2.93
C ASP A 237 14.59 -6.36 4.42
N LEU A 238 14.92 -5.31 5.18
CA LEU A 238 14.57 -5.19 6.59
C LEU A 238 13.25 -4.42 6.72
N LEU A 239 12.24 -5.10 7.24
CA LEU A 239 10.87 -4.59 7.39
C LEU A 239 10.64 -4.00 8.77
N CYS A 240 9.98 -2.85 8.81
CA CYS A 240 9.48 -2.26 10.04
C CYS A 240 8.41 -3.19 10.68
N PRO A 241 8.48 -3.46 12.00
CA PRO A 241 7.51 -4.30 12.68
C PRO A 241 6.09 -3.70 12.71
N GLU A 242 5.98 -2.37 12.70
CA GLU A 242 4.70 -1.66 12.72
C GLU A 242 4.12 -1.56 11.31
N CYS A 243 4.74 -0.82 10.39
CA CYS A 243 4.14 -0.61 9.07
C CYS A 243 4.39 -1.73 8.05
N ARG A 244 5.29 -2.68 8.32
CA ARG A 244 5.75 -3.71 7.35
C ARG A 244 6.39 -3.13 6.07
N GLY A 245 6.67 -1.83 6.05
CA GLY A 245 7.44 -1.16 4.99
C GLY A 245 8.93 -1.47 5.09
N VAL A 246 9.65 -1.31 3.98
CA VAL A 246 11.11 -1.51 3.93
C VAL A 246 11.78 -0.34 4.64
N ALA A 247 12.50 -0.63 5.72
CA ALA A 247 13.32 0.33 6.45
C ALA A 247 14.72 0.45 5.84
N ALA A 248 15.27 -0.69 5.40
CA ALA A 248 16.56 -0.78 4.72
C ALA A 248 16.59 -1.97 3.76
N ASP A 249 17.46 -1.90 2.76
CA ASP A 249 17.69 -2.94 1.76
C ASP A 249 19.20 -3.18 1.65
N HIS A 250 19.61 -4.45 1.68
CA HIS A 250 21.00 -4.87 1.68
C HIS A 250 21.27 -5.94 0.61
N ALA A 251 22.39 -5.80 -0.12
CA ALA A 251 22.84 -6.81 -1.08
C ALA A 251 23.36 -8.09 -0.41
N ARG A 252 23.84 -8.01 0.84
CA ARG A 252 24.35 -9.16 1.60
C ARG A 252 23.70 -9.24 2.96
N LEU A 253 23.42 -10.45 3.41
CA LEU A 253 22.83 -10.72 4.72
C LEU A 253 23.69 -10.18 5.87
N GLY A 254 25.01 -10.25 5.75
CA GLY A 254 25.95 -9.76 6.76
C GLY A 254 25.99 -8.24 6.92
N ASP A 255 25.38 -7.50 6.00
CA ASP A 255 25.32 -6.03 6.06
C ASP A 255 24.13 -5.54 6.91
N ILE A 256 23.23 -6.45 7.32
CA ILE A 256 22.08 -6.12 8.17
C ILE A 256 22.58 -5.83 9.58
N ARG A 257 22.25 -4.64 10.09
CA ARG A 257 22.56 -4.22 11.45
C ARG A 257 21.53 -4.72 12.45
N ALA A 258 21.96 -4.88 13.70
CA ALA A 258 21.08 -5.28 14.80
C ALA A 258 20.00 -4.22 15.10
N GLU A 259 20.32 -2.95 14.94
CA GLU A 259 19.42 -1.82 15.15
C GLU A 259 19.11 -1.15 13.81
N ALA A 260 17.83 -0.80 13.62
CA ALA A 260 17.36 -0.11 12.43
C ALA A 260 16.30 0.94 12.78
N HIS A 261 16.21 1.95 11.94
CA HIS A 261 15.25 3.04 12.06
C HIS A 261 14.28 3.01 10.88
N CYS A 262 12.97 3.07 11.15
CA CYS A 262 11.96 3.24 10.11
C CYS A 262 11.64 4.73 9.94
N SER A 263 12.10 5.34 8.85
CA SER A 263 11.80 6.75 8.54
C SER A 263 10.30 7.05 8.41
N THR A 264 9.50 6.06 7.98
CA THR A 264 8.05 6.23 7.82
C THR A 264 7.30 6.22 9.16
N CYS A 265 7.65 5.30 10.05
CA CYS A 265 7.02 5.19 11.38
C CYS A 265 7.69 6.08 12.43
N GLN A 266 8.91 6.58 12.16
CA GLN A 266 9.74 7.32 13.11
C GLN A 266 10.01 6.51 14.38
N ILE A 267 10.37 5.23 14.23
CA ILE A 267 10.69 4.32 15.34
C ILE A 267 12.02 3.62 15.11
N ASP A 268 12.71 3.33 16.21
CA ASP A 268 13.84 2.42 16.24
C ASP A 268 13.37 1.01 16.62
N PHE A 269 13.97 0.00 16.02
CA PHE A 269 13.67 -1.39 16.31
C PHE A 269 14.88 -2.29 16.08
N ASN A 270 14.87 -3.43 16.76
CA ASN A 270 15.90 -4.45 16.58
C ASN A 270 15.53 -5.38 15.41
N ALA A 271 16.49 -5.63 14.54
CA ALA A 271 16.36 -6.60 13.47
C ALA A 271 16.16 -8.01 14.06
N ASN A 272 15.03 -8.62 13.70
CA ASN A 272 14.74 -10.01 14.00
C ASN A 272 14.62 -10.77 12.68
N PHE A 273 15.54 -11.70 12.42
CA PHE A 273 15.62 -12.44 11.16
C PHE A 273 14.35 -13.25 10.86
N ASP A 274 13.67 -13.77 11.88
CA ASP A 274 12.49 -14.63 11.70
C ASP A 274 11.22 -13.81 11.40
N HIS A 275 11.24 -12.51 11.67
CA HIS A 275 10.03 -11.67 11.68
C HIS A 275 10.11 -10.47 10.75
N ASN A 276 11.30 -9.91 10.58
CA ASN A 276 11.53 -8.60 9.98
C ASN A 276 12.45 -8.67 8.75
N VAL A 277 13.04 -9.80 8.40
CA VAL A 277 13.91 -9.90 7.21
C VAL A 277 13.19 -10.68 6.11
N GLU A 278 13.12 -10.09 4.91
CA GLU A 278 12.51 -10.71 3.73
C GLU A 278 13.51 -10.75 2.57
N VAL A 279 13.67 -11.92 1.94
CA VAL A 279 14.45 -12.06 0.70
C VAL A 279 13.61 -11.60 -0.48
N ILE A 280 14.19 -10.74 -1.30
CA ILE A 280 13.62 -10.28 -2.56
C ILE A 280 14.62 -10.45 -3.70
N PHE A 281 14.09 -10.46 -4.92
CA PHE A 281 14.90 -10.60 -6.12
C PHE A 281 14.60 -9.46 -7.10
N ARG A 282 15.60 -9.09 -7.88
CA ARG A 282 15.51 -8.14 -8.98
C ARG A 282 16.18 -8.75 -10.21
N PRO A 283 15.77 -8.40 -11.44
CA PRO A 283 16.55 -8.76 -12.61
C PRO A 283 17.95 -8.16 -12.49
N ASN A 284 18.96 -8.92 -12.92
CA ASN A 284 20.27 -8.35 -13.09
C ASN A 284 20.21 -7.25 -14.18
N PRO A 285 20.88 -6.10 -14.03
CA PRO A 285 20.85 -5.02 -15.00
C PRO A 285 21.26 -5.42 -16.43
N SER A 286 22.07 -6.49 -16.58
CA SER A 286 22.42 -7.04 -17.90
C SER A 286 21.23 -7.69 -18.62
N VAL A 287 20.18 -8.07 -17.89
CA VAL A 287 18.92 -8.61 -18.40
C VAL A 287 17.88 -7.49 -18.52
N ARG A 288 17.64 -6.76 -17.43
CA ARG A 288 16.70 -5.63 -17.41
C ARG A 288 17.10 -4.63 -16.33
N VAL A 289 17.28 -3.37 -16.74
CA VAL A 289 17.49 -2.25 -15.82
C VAL A 289 16.16 -1.92 -15.13
N VAL A 290 16.22 -1.71 -13.82
CA VAL A 290 15.07 -1.34 -12.99
C VAL A 290 15.52 -0.24 -12.04
N ASP A 291 14.75 0.84 -11.97
CA ASP A 291 14.94 1.87 -10.95
C ASP A 291 14.19 1.45 -9.68
N ALA A 292 14.93 0.88 -8.73
CA ALA A 292 14.39 0.36 -7.47
C ALA A 292 13.97 1.45 -6.46
N ALA A 293 14.22 2.73 -6.78
CA ALA A 293 13.80 3.86 -5.97
C ALA A 293 12.48 4.48 -6.45
N VAL A 294 11.87 3.92 -7.51
CA VAL A 294 10.61 4.44 -8.06
C VAL A 294 9.48 4.22 -7.06
N GLU A 295 8.90 5.33 -6.64
CA GLU A 295 7.81 5.37 -5.69
C GLU A 295 6.82 6.47 -6.07
N PHE A 296 5.53 6.24 -5.82
CA PHE A 296 4.44 7.16 -6.17
C PHE A 296 3.58 7.57 -4.97
N CYS A 297 3.61 6.82 -3.86
CA CYS A 297 2.97 7.20 -2.59
C CYS A 297 3.51 6.41 -1.38
N VAL A 298 4.03 7.09 -0.36
CA VAL A 298 4.50 6.46 0.90
C VAL A 298 3.35 6.13 1.83
N GLY A 299 2.31 6.97 1.86
CA GLY A 299 1.19 6.85 2.80
C GLY A 299 0.09 5.86 2.43
N SER A 300 0.22 5.12 1.33
CA SER A 300 -0.82 4.22 0.82
C SER A 300 -1.38 3.27 1.90
N PRO A 301 -2.71 3.24 2.13
CA PRO A 301 -3.33 2.31 3.08
C PRO A 301 -2.91 0.86 2.84
N GLN A 302 -2.69 0.49 1.57
CA GLN A 302 -2.32 -0.88 1.22
C GLN A 302 -0.90 -1.28 1.54
N ARG A 303 -0.07 -0.33 2.02
CA ARG A 303 1.22 -0.65 2.65
C ARG A 303 1.04 -1.17 4.07
N GLN A 304 -0.08 -0.85 4.71
CA GLN A 304 -0.42 -1.25 6.07
C GLN A 304 -1.74 -2.04 6.09
N PRO A 305 -1.86 -3.16 5.34
CA PRO A 305 -3.12 -3.88 5.16
C PRO A 305 -3.64 -4.56 6.44
N HIS A 306 -2.83 -4.58 7.50
CA HIS A 306 -3.18 -5.13 8.80
C HIS A 306 -3.89 -4.09 9.71
N ILE A 307 -3.93 -2.81 9.29
CA ILE A 307 -4.63 -1.72 9.97
C ILE A 307 -6.03 -1.60 9.35
N LEU A 308 -7.06 -1.93 10.13
CA LEU A 308 -8.45 -1.87 9.69
C LEU A 308 -8.91 -0.41 9.56
N PHE A 309 -8.54 0.44 10.51
CA PHE A 309 -8.78 1.87 10.39
C PHE A 309 -7.66 2.69 11.01
N SER A 310 -7.46 3.87 10.43
CA SER A 310 -6.60 4.93 10.94
C SER A 310 -7.41 6.22 10.83
N LEU A 311 -7.79 6.80 11.96
CA LEU A 311 -8.74 7.92 12.02
C LEU A 311 -8.20 9.03 12.91
N MET A 312 -8.34 10.27 12.49
CA MET A 312 -7.95 11.44 13.27
C MET A 312 -9.15 11.95 14.06
N VAL A 313 -8.96 12.13 15.37
CA VAL A 313 -9.95 12.72 16.27
C VAL A 313 -9.36 14.03 16.83
N PRO A 314 -9.96 15.20 16.54
CA PRO A 314 -9.48 16.48 17.04
C PRO A 314 -9.45 16.55 18.58
N PRO A 315 -8.74 17.55 19.15
CA PRO A 315 -8.70 17.75 20.59
C PRO A 315 -10.10 17.89 21.17
N ARG A 316 -10.38 17.20 22.28
CA ARG A 316 -11.66 17.28 23.01
C ARG A 316 -12.88 16.88 22.19
N GLU A 317 -12.70 16.09 21.13
CA GLU A 317 -13.77 15.56 20.30
C GLU A 317 -13.91 14.03 20.43
N GLU A 318 -15.03 13.52 19.95
CA GLU A 318 -15.32 12.09 19.85
C GLU A 318 -15.77 11.71 18.44
N LEU A 319 -15.43 10.49 18.02
CA LEU A 319 -15.78 9.94 16.71
C LEU A 319 -16.42 8.55 16.88
N PRO A 320 -17.75 8.42 16.71
CA PRO A 320 -18.41 7.13 16.64
C PRO A 320 -18.23 6.49 15.26
N ILE A 321 -17.90 5.21 15.25
CA ILE A 321 -17.77 4.39 14.04
C ILE A 321 -18.44 3.03 14.24
N SER A 322 -19.01 2.47 13.17
CA SER A 322 -19.44 1.08 13.14
C SER A 322 -18.53 0.31 12.21
N THR A 323 -18.15 -0.90 12.62
CA THR A 323 -17.25 -1.75 11.81
C THR A 323 -17.65 -3.22 11.93
N LEU A 324 -17.15 -4.03 11.01
CA LEU A 324 -17.31 -5.48 11.03
C LEU A 324 -15.95 -6.11 11.31
N LEU A 325 -15.89 -6.93 12.36
CA LEU A 325 -14.70 -7.61 12.81
C LEU A 325 -14.84 -9.11 12.54
N GLY A 326 -13.78 -9.72 12.02
CA GLY A 326 -13.65 -11.17 12.05
C GLY A 326 -13.25 -11.62 13.45
N ALA A 327 -13.69 -12.80 13.88
CA ALA A 327 -13.21 -13.36 15.14
C ALA A 327 -11.67 -13.43 15.15
N GLY A 328 -11.04 -12.96 16.23
CA GLY A 328 -9.59 -12.89 16.35
C GLY A 328 -9.09 -11.81 17.32
N ARG A 329 -7.76 -11.64 17.39
CA ARG A 329 -7.13 -10.64 18.25
C ARG A 329 -6.87 -9.33 17.50
N TYR A 330 -7.06 -8.23 18.19
CA TYR A 330 -6.85 -6.89 17.68
C TYR A 330 -6.06 -6.04 18.68
N ARG A 331 -5.57 -4.91 18.19
CA ARG A 331 -4.83 -3.92 18.96
C ARG A 331 -5.34 -2.54 18.56
N LEU A 332 -5.66 -1.70 19.53
CA LEU A 332 -5.94 -0.28 19.32
C LEU A 332 -4.82 0.57 19.92
N SER A 333 -4.37 1.59 19.21
CA SER A 333 -3.42 2.59 19.72
C SER A 333 -3.83 4.00 19.31
N ALA A 334 -3.27 5.01 19.96
CA ALA A 334 -3.44 6.42 19.63
C ALA A 334 -2.08 7.12 19.63
N SER A 335 -1.87 8.08 18.73
CA SER A 335 -0.56 8.68 18.45
C SER A 335 0.21 9.27 19.64
N GLY A 336 -0.50 9.86 20.60
CA GLY A 336 0.05 10.55 21.77
C GLY A 336 -0.14 9.77 23.07
N VAL A 337 -0.61 8.52 23.01
CA VAL A 337 -0.81 7.66 24.18
C VAL A 337 0.11 6.45 24.07
N GLN A 338 1.00 6.28 25.03
CA GLN A 338 1.94 5.15 25.01
C GLN A 338 1.23 3.81 25.15
N GLY A 339 1.70 2.82 24.41
CA GLY A 339 1.17 1.46 24.46
C GLY A 339 -0.06 1.26 23.55
N SER A 340 -0.84 0.23 23.86
CA SER A 340 -2.03 -0.11 23.09
C SER A 340 -2.99 -1.00 23.88
N GLN A 341 -4.29 -0.86 23.61
CA GLN A 341 -5.32 -1.74 24.15
C GLN A 341 -5.34 -3.05 23.34
N MET A 342 -5.24 -4.20 24.02
CA MET A 342 -5.42 -5.50 23.40
C MET A 342 -6.90 -5.88 23.39
N LEU A 343 -7.37 -6.46 22.29
CA LEU A 343 -8.77 -6.87 22.13
C LEU A 343 -8.91 -8.27 21.56
N SER A 344 -10.04 -8.89 21.86
CA SER A 344 -10.48 -10.17 21.34
C SER A 344 -11.89 -10.03 20.77
N ALA A 345 -12.03 -10.11 19.45
CA ALA A 345 -13.32 -10.06 18.79
C ALA A 345 -13.98 -11.45 18.83
N VAL A 346 -15.12 -11.55 19.51
CA VAL A 346 -15.86 -12.80 19.71
C VAL A 346 -17.36 -12.57 19.56
N ALA A 347 -18.10 -13.65 19.27
CA ALA A 347 -19.56 -13.58 19.28
C ALA A 347 -20.09 -13.33 20.70
N ASN A 348 -21.23 -12.64 20.84
CA ASN A 348 -21.89 -12.32 22.11
C ASN A 348 -21.07 -11.45 23.09
N ALA A 349 -20.11 -10.68 22.58
CA ALA A 349 -19.39 -9.66 23.34
C ALA A 349 -20.04 -8.26 23.15
N PRO A 350 -19.64 -7.24 23.95
CA PRO A 350 -20.24 -5.91 23.87
C PRO A 350 -20.20 -5.31 22.45
N GLU A 351 -21.36 -4.85 21.98
CA GLU A 351 -21.50 -4.19 20.68
C GLU A 351 -21.28 -2.67 20.76
N ARG A 352 -21.04 -2.13 21.96
CA ARG A 352 -20.68 -0.73 22.16
C ARG A 352 -19.46 -0.64 23.04
N VAL A 353 -18.44 0.06 22.55
CA VAL A 353 -17.15 0.19 23.23
C VAL A 353 -16.61 1.60 23.04
N ASP A 354 -16.15 2.18 24.15
CA ASP A 354 -15.47 3.47 24.16
C ASP A 354 -13.97 3.27 24.36
N PHE A 355 -13.17 3.99 23.59
CA PHE A 355 -11.73 4.09 23.76
C PHE A 355 -11.33 5.52 24.01
N HIS A 356 -10.61 5.74 25.10
CA HIS A 356 -10.21 7.05 25.56
C HIS A 356 -8.72 7.23 25.32
N ALA A 357 -8.35 8.28 24.60
CA ALA A 357 -6.98 8.78 24.60
C ALA A 357 -6.86 9.84 25.69
N ASP A 358 -6.32 9.45 26.84
CA ASP A 358 -6.10 10.31 28.00
C ASP A 358 -4.83 9.92 28.77
N ALA A 359 -4.58 10.62 29.89
CA ALA A 359 -3.41 10.41 30.73
C ALA A 359 -3.42 9.08 31.52
N LEU A 360 -4.56 8.38 31.60
CA LEU A 360 -4.64 7.07 32.26
C LEU A 360 -4.03 5.95 31.39
N GLY A 361 -3.91 6.20 30.08
CA GLY A 361 -3.36 5.24 29.13
C GLY A 361 -4.30 4.06 28.85
N TRP A 362 -3.73 2.98 28.34
CA TRP A 362 -4.48 1.76 27.98
C TRP A 362 -4.57 0.79 29.15
N LYS A 363 -5.64 -0.03 29.18
CA LYS A 363 -5.74 -1.12 30.15
C LYS A 363 -4.83 -2.27 29.74
N ASN A 364 -4.20 -2.91 30.72
CA ASN A 364 -3.31 -4.06 30.49
C ASN A 364 -4.06 -5.36 30.16
N GLU A 365 -5.37 -5.41 30.40
CA GLU A 365 -6.20 -6.59 30.17
C GLU A 365 -6.67 -6.66 28.72
N VAL A 366 -6.86 -7.88 28.22
CA VAL A 366 -7.50 -8.11 26.92
C VAL A 366 -8.99 -7.87 27.07
N MET A 367 -9.53 -7.00 26.24
CA MET A 367 -10.95 -6.67 26.24
C MET A 367 -11.71 -7.44 25.15
N ASP A 368 -12.83 -8.06 25.50
CA ASP A 368 -13.71 -8.68 24.51
C ASP A 368 -14.59 -7.62 23.81
N ILE A 369 -14.76 -7.78 22.49
CA ILE A 369 -15.58 -6.90 21.66
C ILE A 369 -16.44 -7.73 20.70
N GLY A 370 -17.66 -7.28 20.44
CA GLY A 370 -18.57 -7.92 19.48
C GLY A 370 -18.01 -7.92 18.05
N LEU A 371 -18.62 -8.72 17.17
CA LEU A 371 -18.20 -8.83 15.76
C LEU A 371 -18.74 -7.69 14.87
N ALA A 372 -19.76 -6.95 15.33
CA ALA A 372 -20.28 -5.77 14.65
C ALA A 372 -20.40 -4.58 15.63
N PRO A 373 -19.29 -4.14 16.24
CA PRO A 373 -19.36 -3.14 17.30
C PRO A 373 -19.52 -1.72 16.72
N THR A 374 -20.26 -0.90 17.46
CA THR A 374 -20.12 0.54 17.43
C THR A 374 -19.02 0.95 18.40
N ILE A 375 -17.93 1.48 17.85
CA ILE A 375 -16.77 1.96 18.59
C ILE A 375 -16.84 3.48 18.67
N ARG A 376 -16.61 4.05 19.85
CA ARG A 376 -16.42 5.49 20.01
C ARG A 376 -14.98 5.80 20.39
N LEU A 377 -14.33 6.60 19.56
CA LEU A 377 -12.96 7.06 19.77
C LEU A 377 -13.04 8.45 20.42
N ILE A 378 -12.50 8.59 21.62
CA ILE A 378 -12.66 9.81 22.43
C ILE A 378 -11.28 10.39 22.70
N ASN A 379 -11.04 11.60 22.23
CA ASN A 379 -9.78 12.31 22.45
C ASN A 379 -9.92 13.32 23.59
N HIS A 380 -9.41 12.97 24.77
CA HIS A 380 -9.38 13.89 25.92
C HIS A 380 -8.13 14.77 25.94
N THR A 381 -7.21 14.62 25.00
CA THR A 381 -5.97 15.40 24.94
C THR A 381 -6.17 16.75 24.24
N ASP A 382 -5.20 17.64 24.39
CA ASP A 382 -5.20 18.97 23.75
C ASP A 382 -4.61 18.98 22.34
N PHE A 383 -4.28 17.80 21.81
CA PHE A 383 -3.71 17.62 20.47
C PHE A 383 -4.54 16.60 19.68
N THR A 384 -4.55 16.71 18.35
CA THR A 384 -5.21 15.72 17.50
C THR A 384 -4.59 14.34 17.71
N GLN A 385 -5.44 13.33 17.88
CA GLN A 385 -5.00 11.94 18.03
C GLN A 385 -5.34 11.13 16.78
N THR A 386 -4.36 10.41 16.23
CA THR A 386 -4.62 9.36 15.24
C THR A 386 -4.82 8.03 15.96
N PHE A 387 -6.04 7.52 15.95
CA PHE A 387 -6.37 6.19 16.44
C PHE A 387 -6.15 5.15 15.33
N GLN A 388 -5.47 4.06 15.65
CA GLN A 388 -5.23 2.95 14.73
C GLN A 388 -5.68 1.64 15.34
N PHE A 389 -6.47 0.87 14.57
CA PHE A 389 -6.99 -0.43 14.97
C PHE A 389 -6.47 -1.52 14.04
N ASN A 390 -5.67 -2.40 14.61
CA ASN A 390 -4.83 -3.33 13.87
C ASN A 390 -5.19 -4.77 14.23
N TRP A 391 -5.14 -5.67 13.25
CA TRP A 391 -5.23 -7.10 13.55
C TRP A 391 -3.92 -7.60 14.18
N SER A 392 -4.00 -8.34 15.28
CA SER A 392 -2.83 -8.86 15.99
C SER A 392 -2.42 -10.22 15.43
N ALA A 393 -1.34 -10.22 14.65
CA ALA A 393 -0.82 -11.39 13.94
C ALA A 393 -0.01 -12.37 14.80
N ARG A 394 -0.50 -12.77 15.99
CA ARG A 394 0.16 -13.82 16.81
C ARG A 394 -0.18 -15.26 16.42
N SER A 395 -0.91 -15.51 15.33
CA SER A 395 -1.16 -16.86 14.83
C SER A 395 -1.25 -16.90 13.30
N GLY A 396 -0.51 -17.82 12.67
CA GLY A 396 -0.25 -17.97 11.23
C GLY A 396 -1.44 -18.18 10.28
N GLN A 397 -2.49 -17.37 10.36
CA GLN A 397 -3.66 -17.39 9.46
C GLN A 397 -3.66 -16.27 8.41
N ILE A 398 -2.54 -15.55 8.23
CA ILE A 398 -2.44 -14.37 7.35
C ILE A 398 -2.76 -14.68 5.88
N ARG A 399 -2.55 -15.91 5.39
CA ARG A 399 -2.71 -16.22 3.96
C ARG A 399 -4.06 -16.84 3.55
N ARG A 400 -4.88 -17.33 4.48
CA ARG A 400 -6.13 -18.01 4.11
C ARG A 400 -7.33 -17.06 3.98
N ARG A 401 -7.44 -16.02 4.81
CA ARG A 401 -8.63 -15.13 4.76
C ARG A 401 -8.63 -14.11 3.62
N LEU A 402 -7.47 -13.62 3.17
CA LEU A 402 -7.37 -12.79 1.95
C LEU A 402 -7.52 -13.60 0.64
N ARG A 403 -7.64 -14.94 0.71
CA ARG A 403 -7.87 -15.83 -0.45
C ARG A 403 -9.25 -16.50 -0.44
N GLN A 404 -10.00 -16.38 0.65
CA GLN A 404 -11.31 -17.03 0.84
C GLN A 404 -12.43 -16.02 1.09
N MET A 405 -12.12 -14.73 1.04
CA MET A 405 -13.06 -13.60 0.95
C MET A 405 -12.63 -12.77 -0.25
#